data_AF-A0ABD2L4W6-F1
#
_entry.id   AF-A0ABD2L4W6-F1
#
_cell.length_a   1.000
_cell.length_b   1.000
_cell.length_c   1.000
_cell.angle_alpha   90.00
_cell.angle_beta   90.00
_cell.angle_gamma   90.00
#
_symmetry.space_group_name_H-M   'P 1'
#
loop_
_entity.id
_entity.type
_entity.pdbx_description
1 polymer ?
#
loop_
_entity_poly.entity_id
_entity_poly.type
_entity_poly.pdbx_seq_one_letter_code
_entity_poly.pdbx_strand_id
1 'polypeptide(L)'
;MAFVERMKEHPGKSAVLNSVVRGDGEEQNPNSKLYFKAPELKELINVIVMKNLLQIEEKVRRIRYSETPIPELFYTQCDTFESIFSRKKNLIELVNKFSTKPKQAVPAIFLEKTRQFGPFFIRPAPVVMELLFVFEVGKTFPFFEQLGNNDKIALCSNIAVPLFVLCNSFYSVQQNCDVWCSPDGVMPIKLFANSFYKQDTIAMGMGDKLFCKSVEPFARLKLSNEEFVLIRAIIYSHMVSPGLSDQAQKLLRSEAEKYAALLMSVVQTNYGPAAGALRYVELMGLIECLFNAGAKYRRLLSYISNVLDPNFDKAPGQSDNRTLDIPTVDNLTVRTIRQKWTIGQWTIRH
;
A
#
# COMPACT_ATOMS: atom_id res chain seq x y z
N MET A 1 10.66 17.20 1.46
CA MET A 1 11.66 18.28 1.58
C MET A 1 11.21 19.54 0.85
N ALA A 2 10.83 19.48 -0.43
CA ALA A 2 10.38 20.66 -1.19
C ALA A 2 9.18 21.42 -0.59
N PHE A 3 8.15 20.74 -0.07
CA PHE A 3 7.03 21.43 0.62
C PHE A 3 7.50 22.17 1.89
N VAL A 4 8.39 21.56 2.69
CA VAL A 4 8.93 22.15 3.92
C VAL A 4 9.80 23.36 3.58
N GLU A 5 10.63 23.28 2.54
CA GLU A 5 11.44 24.41 2.07
C GLU A 5 10.58 25.53 1.47
N ARG A 6 9.57 25.21 0.65
CA ARG A 6 8.63 26.21 0.09
C ARG A 6 7.82 26.92 1.18
N MET A 7 7.55 26.25 2.30
CA MET A 7 6.90 26.88 3.45
C MET A 7 7.80 27.88 4.19
N LYS A 8 9.13 27.78 4.06
CA LYS A 8 10.08 28.75 4.64
C LYS A 8 10.18 30.04 3.84
N GLU A 9 9.83 30.03 2.56
CA GLU A 9 9.94 31.19 1.65
C GLU A 9 8.84 32.26 1.90
N HIS A 10 7.85 31.98 2.74
CA HIS A 10 6.86 32.98 3.14
C HIS A 10 7.31 33.78 4.37
N PRO A 11 7.34 35.13 4.31
CA PRO A 11 8.00 35.98 5.31
C PRO A 11 7.42 35.90 6.73
N GLY A 12 6.17 35.46 6.91
CA GLY A 12 5.57 35.20 8.23
C GLY A 12 5.79 33.77 8.77
N LYS A 13 6.28 32.84 7.96
CA LYS A 13 6.31 31.39 8.23
C LYS A 13 7.72 30.84 8.55
N SER A 14 8.77 31.58 8.17
CA SER A 14 10.18 31.24 8.44
C SER A 14 10.54 31.24 9.93
N ALA A 15 9.94 32.12 10.74
CA ALA A 15 10.23 32.24 12.18
C ALA A 15 9.80 31.00 12.98
N VAL A 16 8.67 30.37 12.62
CA VAL A 16 8.13 29.18 13.30
C VAL A 16 8.89 27.91 12.94
N LEU A 17 9.43 27.82 11.72
CA LEU A 17 10.25 26.69 11.30
C LEU A 17 11.68 26.75 11.84
N ASN A 18 12.26 27.95 11.98
CA ASN A 18 13.64 28.11 12.44
C ASN A 18 13.83 27.79 13.94
N SER A 19 12.80 27.97 14.78
CA SER A 19 12.85 27.59 16.21
C SER A 19 12.86 26.08 16.44
N VAL A 20 12.44 25.29 15.44
CA VAL A 20 12.43 23.81 15.51
C VAL A 20 13.73 23.21 14.96
N VAL A 21 14.47 23.94 14.12
CA VAL A 21 15.67 23.43 13.43
C VAL A 21 16.97 23.76 14.19
N ARG A 22 17.03 24.85 14.96
CA ARG A 22 18.17 25.17 15.81
C ARG A 22 17.93 24.69 17.23
N GLY A 23 18.41 23.49 17.55
CA GLY A 23 18.61 23.05 18.92
C GLY A 23 19.84 23.72 19.53
N ASP A 24 19.91 25.05 19.49
CA ASP A 24 21.00 25.81 20.09
C ASP A 24 20.54 26.32 21.46
N GLY A 25 21.17 25.77 22.49
CA GLY A 25 20.96 26.16 23.88
C GLY A 25 21.53 27.54 24.15
N GLU A 26 20.69 28.55 24.03
CA GLU A 26 20.87 29.81 24.77
C GLU A 26 19.70 29.96 25.75
N GLU A 27 20.06 30.24 27.00
CA GLU A 27 19.18 30.34 28.17
C GLU A 27 17.92 31.16 27.89
N GLN A 28 16.81 30.48 27.62
CA GLN A 28 15.50 31.11 27.56
C GLN A 28 14.89 31.18 28.96
N ASN A 29 14.62 32.43 29.34
CA ASN A 29 13.80 32.86 30.48
C ASN A 29 12.67 31.84 30.81
N PRO A 30 12.62 31.27 32.03
CA PRO A 30 11.68 30.21 32.40
C PRO A 30 10.20 30.64 32.42
N ASN A 31 9.89 31.92 32.16
CA ASN A 31 8.53 32.45 32.10
C ASN A 31 7.99 32.76 30.68
N SER A 32 8.73 32.52 29.60
CA SER A 32 8.16 32.67 28.24
C SER A 32 7.42 31.40 27.81
N LYS A 33 6.19 31.22 28.28
CA LYS A 33 5.26 30.28 27.64
C LYS A 33 5.06 30.75 26.19
N LEU A 34 5.61 30.02 25.22
CA LEU A 34 5.31 30.22 23.79
C LEU A 34 3.83 29.88 23.56
N TYR A 35 2.98 30.90 23.54
CA TYR A 35 1.58 30.77 23.12
C TYR A 35 1.52 30.85 21.60
N PHE A 36 1.42 29.70 20.92
CA PHE A 36 1.14 29.66 19.49
C PHE A 36 -0.32 30.02 19.23
N LYS A 37 -0.60 30.83 18.21
CA LYS A 37 -1.98 31.07 17.78
C LYS A 37 -2.55 29.80 17.13
N ALA A 38 -3.86 29.57 17.27
CA ALA A 38 -4.52 28.37 16.73
C ALA A 38 -4.23 28.07 15.23
N PRO A 39 -4.13 29.07 14.33
CA PRO A 39 -3.75 28.83 12.93
C PRO A 39 -2.31 28.33 12.76
N GLU A 40 -1.36 28.87 13.53
CA GLU A 40 0.05 28.50 13.50
C GLU A 40 0.25 27.06 14.02
N LEU A 41 -0.48 26.69 15.06
CA LEU A 41 -0.47 25.33 15.60
C LEU A 41 -1.00 24.30 14.60
N LYS A 42 -2.09 24.61 13.89
CA LYS A 42 -2.66 23.74 12.85
C LYS A 42 -1.67 23.52 11.71
N GLU A 43 -0.98 24.57 11.30
CA GLU A 43 0.03 24.50 10.24
C GLU A 43 1.24 23.66 10.66
N LEU A 44 1.70 23.82 11.90
CA LEU A 44 2.76 22.97 12.47
C LEU A 44 2.36 21.49 12.51
N ILE A 45 1.14 21.18 12.94
CA ILE A 45 0.61 19.80 12.95
C ILE A 45 0.61 19.22 11.54
N ASN A 46 0.17 19.97 10.54
CA ASN A 46 0.14 19.54 9.15
C ASN A 46 1.55 19.20 8.62
N VAL A 47 2.55 20.02 8.97
CA VAL A 47 3.95 19.76 8.61
C VAL A 47 4.46 18.47 9.26
N ILE A 48 4.15 18.25 10.54
CA ILE A 48 4.55 17.02 11.26
C ILE A 48 3.90 15.78 10.64
N VAL A 49 2.59 15.84 10.37
CA VAL A 49 1.85 14.74 9.73
C VAL A 49 2.45 14.40 8.37
N MET A 50 2.67 15.40 7.51
CA MET A 50 3.27 15.20 6.20
C MET A 50 4.68 14.59 6.31
N LYS A 51 5.53 15.11 7.20
CA LYS A 51 6.88 14.59 7.43
C LYS A 51 6.85 13.11 7.83
N ASN A 52 5.95 12.74 8.74
CA ASN A 52 5.82 11.35 9.18
C ASN A 52 5.37 10.42 8.05
N LEU A 53 4.36 10.83 7.26
CA LEU A 53 3.88 10.05 6.11
C LEU A 53 4.97 9.83 5.06
N LEU A 54 5.77 10.84 4.77
CA LEU A 54 6.91 10.75 3.86
C LEU A 54 8.02 9.85 4.40
N GLN A 55 8.33 9.94 5.70
CA GLN A 55 9.31 9.06 6.34
C GLN A 55 8.89 7.59 6.30
N ILE A 56 7.61 7.30 6.54
CA ILE A 56 7.07 5.93 6.40
C ILE A 56 7.26 5.46 4.96
N GLU A 57 6.99 6.31 3.98
CA GLU A 57 7.15 5.99 2.57
C GLU A 57 8.59 5.72 2.16
N GLU A 58 9.55 6.50 2.65
CA GLU A 58 10.98 6.26 2.43
C GLU A 58 11.41 4.90 3.00
N LYS A 59 10.91 4.55 4.20
CA LYS A 59 11.17 3.24 4.81
C LYS A 59 10.59 2.11 3.97
N VAL A 60 9.35 2.24 3.49
CA VAL A 60 8.71 1.26 2.60
C VAL A 60 9.55 1.05 1.35
N ARG A 61 9.97 2.13 0.67
CA ARG A 61 10.81 2.03 -0.53
C ARG A 61 12.11 1.31 -0.25
N ARG A 62 12.81 1.68 0.83
CA ARG A 62 14.07 1.04 1.19
C ARG A 62 13.90 -0.46 1.35
N ILE A 63 12.86 -0.91 2.04
CA ILE A 63 12.58 -2.35 2.22
C ILE A 63 12.19 -3.00 0.88
N ARG A 64 11.30 -2.36 0.13
CA ARG A 64 10.75 -2.85 -1.14
C ARG A 64 11.84 -3.09 -2.20
N TYR A 65 12.79 -2.16 -2.33
CA TYR A 65 13.87 -2.21 -3.32
C TYR A 65 15.15 -2.87 -2.79
N SER A 66 15.20 -3.29 -1.53
CA SER A 66 16.38 -3.94 -0.96
C SER A 66 16.57 -5.36 -1.52
N GLU A 67 17.81 -5.73 -1.85
CA GLU A 67 18.20 -7.12 -2.09
C GLU A 67 18.01 -8.01 -0.84
N THR A 68 17.95 -7.42 0.36
CA THR A 68 17.76 -8.18 1.60
C THR A 68 16.36 -8.78 1.63
N PRO A 69 16.22 -10.11 1.75
CA PRO A 69 14.91 -10.74 1.82
C PRO A 69 14.19 -10.33 3.11
N ILE A 70 12.85 -10.24 3.06
CA ILE A 70 12.06 -10.04 4.28
C ILE A 70 12.18 -11.33 5.13
N PRO A 71 12.34 -11.22 6.46
CA PRO A 71 12.43 -12.39 7.33
C PRO A 71 11.21 -13.30 7.22
N GLU A 72 11.45 -14.61 7.26
CA GLU A 72 10.43 -15.65 7.06
C GLU A 72 9.22 -15.53 8.00
N LEU A 73 9.45 -15.09 9.24
CA LEU A 73 8.41 -14.81 10.23
C LEU A 73 7.28 -13.92 9.67
N PHE A 74 7.61 -12.96 8.81
CA PHE A 74 6.62 -12.05 8.26
C PHE A 74 5.67 -12.74 7.27
N TYR A 75 6.10 -13.87 6.71
CA TYR A 75 5.29 -14.71 5.84
C TYR A 75 4.53 -15.74 6.68
N THR A 76 5.18 -16.43 7.61
CA THR A 76 4.52 -17.53 8.35
C THR A 76 3.39 -17.05 9.24
N GLN A 77 3.41 -15.78 9.68
CA GLN A 77 2.36 -15.12 10.46
C GLN A 77 1.47 -14.20 9.62
N CYS A 78 1.12 -14.65 8.40
CA CYS A 78 0.12 -13.99 7.55
C CYS A 78 -1.04 -14.92 7.23
N ASP A 79 -1.28 -15.87 8.14
CA ASP A 79 -2.29 -16.90 8.03
C ASP A 79 -3.67 -16.46 8.54
N THR A 80 -3.82 -15.26 9.06
CA THR A 80 -5.12 -14.61 9.37
C THR A 80 -4.91 -13.10 9.50
N PHE A 81 -5.95 -12.29 9.37
CA PHE A 81 -5.84 -10.86 9.72
C PHE A 81 -5.42 -10.69 11.19
N GLU A 82 -5.97 -11.55 12.05
CA GLU A 82 -5.67 -11.62 13.47
C GLU A 82 -4.18 -11.90 13.72
N SER A 83 -3.57 -12.84 13.00
CA SER A 83 -2.11 -13.09 13.08
C SER A 83 -1.29 -11.87 12.67
N ILE A 84 -1.71 -11.16 11.62
CA ILE A 84 -1.00 -9.99 11.09
C ILE A 84 -1.07 -8.82 12.08
N PHE A 85 -2.24 -8.61 12.69
CA PHE A 85 -2.47 -7.51 13.63
C PHE A 85 -1.95 -7.80 15.04
N SER A 86 -1.92 -9.06 15.46
CA SER A 86 -1.32 -9.46 16.74
C SER A 86 0.22 -9.53 16.70
N ARG A 87 0.82 -9.48 15.51
CA ARG A 87 2.27 -9.49 15.35
C ARG A 87 2.90 -8.23 15.98
N LYS A 88 3.61 -8.45 17.09
CA LYS A 88 4.31 -7.41 17.88
C LYS A 88 5.34 -6.61 17.07
N LYS A 89 6.02 -7.23 16.10
CA LYS A 89 7.03 -6.55 15.28
C LYS A 89 6.38 -5.96 14.03
N ASN A 90 6.66 -4.68 13.77
CA ASN A 90 6.33 -4.06 12.49
C ASN A 90 7.54 -4.12 11.55
N LEU A 91 7.33 -4.51 10.29
CA LEU A 91 8.37 -4.61 9.28
C LEU A 91 9.03 -3.25 9.00
N ILE A 92 8.24 -2.18 9.00
CA ILE A 92 8.69 -0.81 8.73
C ILE A 92 9.71 -0.33 9.79
N GLU A 93 9.62 -0.84 11.02
CA GLU A 93 10.58 -0.55 12.09
C GLU A 93 11.93 -1.24 11.87
N LEU A 94 11.97 -2.30 11.06
CA LEU A 94 13.18 -3.06 10.76
C LEU A 94 13.95 -2.50 9.57
N VAL A 95 13.57 -1.34 9.02
CA VAL A 95 14.19 -0.72 7.83
C VAL A 95 15.72 -0.69 7.85
N ASN A 96 16.33 -0.49 9.04
CA ASN A 96 17.78 -0.42 9.18
C ASN A 96 18.50 -1.74 8.89
N LYS A 97 17.78 -2.87 8.92
CA LYS A 97 18.30 -4.19 8.56
C LYS A 97 18.33 -4.46 7.06
N PHE A 98 17.70 -3.60 6.25
CA PHE A 98 17.62 -3.76 4.81
C PHE A 98 18.76 -3.00 4.11
N SER A 99 19.45 -3.72 3.21
CA SER A 99 20.51 -3.21 2.34
C SER A 99 20.01 -2.04 1.49
N THR A 100 20.91 -1.11 1.18
CA THR A 100 20.68 -0.02 0.22
C THR A 100 20.91 -0.46 -1.22
N LYS A 101 21.47 -1.66 -1.44
CA LYS A 101 21.66 -2.21 -2.78
C LYS A 101 20.30 -2.61 -3.38
N PRO A 102 20.06 -2.27 -4.66
CA PRO A 102 18.80 -2.58 -5.32
C PRO A 102 18.64 -4.09 -5.52
N LYS A 103 17.39 -4.54 -5.56
CA LYS A 103 17.05 -5.92 -5.96
C LYS A 103 17.62 -6.23 -7.34
N GLN A 104 18.15 -7.44 -7.47
CA GLN A 104 18.56 -7.98 -8.75
C GLN A 104 17.34 -8.49 -9.51
N ALA A 105 17.43 -8.45 -10.84
CA ALA A 105 16.40 -8.99 -11.71
C ALA A 105 16.23 -10.49 -11.45
N VAL A 106 14.98 -10.97 -11.53
CA VAL A 106 14.68 -12.40 -11.39
C VAL A 106 15.38 -13.18 -12.52
N PRO A 107 16.17 -14.22 -12.21
CA PRO A 107 16.85 -15.01 -13.24
C PRO A 107 15.88 -15.66 -14.22
N ALA A 108 16.27 -15.77 -15.49
CA ALA A 108 15.41 -16.26 -16.58
C ALA A 108 14.79 -17.65 -16.30
N ILE A 109 15.54 -18.55 -15.65
CA ILE A 109 15.06 -19.88 -15.28
C ILE A 109 13.84 -19.84 -14.34
N PHE A 110 13.74 -18.84 -13.46
CA PHE A 110 12.56 -18.67 -12.61
C PHE A 110 11.36 -18.18 -13.40
N LEU A 111 11.57 -17.30 -14.37
CA LEU A 111 10.50 -16.85 -15.27
C LEU A 111 9.97 -18.01 -16.11
N GLU A 112 10.85 -18.88 -16.61
CA GLU A 112 10.47 -20.09 -17.35
C GLU A 112 9.64 -21.05 -16.48
N LYS A 113 10.11 -21.35 -15.26
CA LYS A 113 9.34 -22.17 -14.31
C LYS A 113 7.99 -21.55 -13.96
N THR A 114 7.91 -20.22 -13.83
CA THR A 114 6.64 -19.52 -13.57
C THR A 114 5.69 -19.61 -14.77
N ARG A 115 6.22 -19.70 -16.00
CA ARG A 115 5.38 -19.95 -17.17
C ARG A 115 4.83 -21.37 -17.20
N GLN A 116 5.63 -22.34 -16.73
CA GLN A 116 5.27 -23.75 -16.68
C GLN A 116 4.30 -24.08 -15.54
N PHE A 117 4.53 -23.51 -14.36
CA PHE A 117 3.84 -23.88 -13.11
C PHE A 117 2.90 -22.79 -12.57
N GLY A 118 2.74 -21.68 -13.31
CA GLY A 118 1.84 -20.59 -12.95
C GLY A 118 2.51 -19.44 -12.17
N PRO A 119 1.88 -18.24 -12.11
CA PRO A 119 2.42 -17.04 -11.46
C PRO A 119 2.68 -17.18 -9.96
N PHE A 120 2.06 -18.18 -9.33
CA PHE A 120 2.20 -18.45 -7.90
C PHE A 120 3.30 -19.48 -7.61
N PHE A 121 4.11 -19.86 -8.59
CA PHE A 121 5.27 -20.73 -8.39
C PHE A 121 6.37 -20.03 -7.57
N ILE A 122 6.68 -18.77 -7.88
CA ILE A 122 7.68 -17.99 -7.12
C ILE A 122 7.14 -17.69 -5.72
N ARG A 123 7.99 -17.92 -4.70
CA ARG A 123 7.67 -17.72 -3.29
C ARG A 123 8.66 -16.73 -2.65
N PRO A 124 8.16 -15.76 -1.87
CA PRO A 124 6.75 -15.33 -1.81
C PRO A 124 6.31 -14.74 -3.16
N ALA A 125 5.04 -14.92 -3.52
CA ALA A 125 4.53 -14.33 -4.76
C ALA A 125 4.61 -12.80 -4.67
N PRO A 126 4.98 -12.07 -5.74
CA PRO A 126 5.04 -10.60 -5.71
C PRO A 126 3.76 -9.97 -5.16
N VAL A 127 2.58 -10.51 -5.49
CA VAL A 127 1.28 -10.06 -4.96
C VAL A 127 1.22 -10.12 -3.42
N VAL A 128 1.74 -11.19 -2.81
CA VAL A 128 1.73 -11.39 -1.35
C VAL A 128 2.64 -10.36 -0.66
N MET A 129 3.79 -10.07 -1.26
CA MET A 129 4.72 -9.05 -0.76
C MET A 129 4.06 -7.68 -0.69
N GLU A 130 3.35 -7.32 -1.75
CA GLU A 130 2.69 -6.02 -1.85
C GLU A 130 1.54 -5.88 -0.85
N LEU A 131 0.75 -6.93 -0.65
CA LEU A 131 -0.29 -6.95 0.39
C LEU A 131 0.29 -6.90 1.81
N LEU A 132 1.43 -7.55 2.06
CA LEU A 132 2.12 -7.43 3.34
C LEU A 132 2.45 -5.96 3.66
N PHE A 133 3.02 -5.22 2.70
CA PHE A 133 3.31 -3.79 2.90
C PHE A 133 2.06 -2.98 3.23
N VAL A 134 0.90 -3.29 2.64
CA VAL A 134 -0.36 -2.64 2.97
C VAL A 134 -0.70 -2.78 4.46
N PHE A 135 -0.54 -3.97 5.06
CA PHE A 135 -0.83 -4.13 6.48
C PHE A 135 0.24 -3.50 7.38
N GLU A 136 1.51 -3.63 7.00
CA GLU A 136 2.61 -3.06 7.78
C GLU A 136 2.57 -1.54 7.84
N VAL A 137 2.20 -0.89 6.73
CA VAL A 137 1.96 0.56 6.70
C VAL A 137 0.70 0.93 7.50
N GLY A 138 -0.38 0.16 7.41
CA GLY A 138 -1.61 0.40 8.18
C GLY A 138 -1.35 0.49 9.69
N LYS A 139 -0.52 -0.41 10.22
CA LYS A 139 -0.10 -0.42 11.64
C LYS A 139 0.73 0.80 12.06
N THR A 140 1.23 1.62 11.14
CA THR A 140 1.98 2.85 11.49
C THR A 140 1.06 4.05 11.78
N PHE A 141 -0.24 3.95 11.46
CA PHE A 141 -1.19 5.02 11.72
C PHE A 141 -1.69 4.99 13.17
N PRO A 142 -1.62 6.10 13.93
CA PRO A 142 -2.07 6.13 15.33
C PRO A 142 -3.54 5.79 15.55
N PHE A 143 -4.42 6.12 14.58
CA PHE A 143 -5.84 5.76 14.67
C PHE A 143 -6.07 4.26 14.49
N PHE A 144 -5.15 3.54 13.86
CA PHE A 144 -5.32 2.11 13.59
C PHE A 144 -5.29 1.32 14.89
N GLU A 145 -4.46 1.71 15.87
CA GLU A 145 -4.40 1.07 17.18
C GLU A 145 -5.71 1.22 17.97
N GLN A 146 -6.42 2.34 17.78
CA GLN A 146 -7.69 2.65 18.44
C GLN A 146 -8.87 1.81 17.90
N LEU A 147 -8.71 1.16 16.75
CA LEU A 147 -9.73 0.27 16.19
C LEU A 147 -9.74 -1.08 16.90
N GLY A 148 -10.94 -1.60 17.17
CA GLY A 148 -11.12 -2.98 17.59
C GLY A 148 -10.68 -3.96 16.49
N ASN A 149 -10.39 -5.22 16.87
CA ASN A 149 -9.91 -6.22 15.90
C ASN A 149 -10.91 -6.46 14.76
N ASN A 150 -12.22 -6.52 15.06
CA ASN A 150 -13.26 -6.67 14.05
C ASN A 150 -13.29 -5.47 13.09
N ASP A 151 -13.13 -4.25 13.60
CA ASP A 151 -13.08 -3.04 12.78
C ASP A 151 -11.83 -3.00 11.89
N LYS A 152 -10.68 -3.42 12.41
CA LYS A 152 -9.44 -3.58 11.61
C LYS A 152 -9.65 -4.57 10.46
N ILE A 153 -10.27 -5.72 10.74
CA ILE A 153 -10.59 -6.74 9.73
C ILE A 153 -11.55 -6.18 8.68
N ALA A 154 -12.64 -5.55 9.10
CA ALA A 154 -13.65 -4.96 8.22
C ALA A 154 -13.05 -3.90 7.30
N LEU A 155 -12.28 -2.97 7.87
CA LEU A 155 -11.55 -1.93 7.14
C LEU A 155 -10.59 -2.56 6.12
N CYS A 156 -9.65 -3.38 6.59
CA CYS A 156 -8.59 -3.96 5.76
C CYS A 156 -9.12 -4.86 4.63
N SER A 157 -10.21 -5.59 4.87
CA SER A 157 -10.87 -6.41 3.84
C SER A 157 -11.39 -5.56 2.67
N ASN A 158 -11.78 -4.32 2.94
CA ASN A 158 -12.29 -3.41 1.92
C ASN A 158 -11.16 -2.67 1.19
N ILE A 159 -10.17 -2.16 1.93
CA ILE A 159 -9.17 -1.21 1.41
C ILE A 159 -7.89 -1.85 0.87
N ALA A 160 -7.57 -3.11 1.21
CA ALA A 160 -6.23 -3.61 0.91
C ALA A 160 -5.96 -3.76 -0.59
N VAL A 161 -6.97 -4.18 -1.36
CA VAL A 161 -6.81 -4.31 -2.81
C VAL A 161 -6.73 -2.94 -3.51
N PRO A 162 -7.59 -1.94 -3.19
CA PRO A 162 -7.39 -0.56 -3.65
C PRO A 162 -6.00 0.00 -3.34
N LEU A 163 -5.50 -0.22 -2.11
CA LEU A 163 -4.15 0.20 -1.69
C LEU A 163 -3.05 -0.54 -2.44
N PHE A 164 -3.24 -1.84 -2.69
CA PHE A 164 -2.34 -2.63 -3.51
C PHE A 164 -2.25 -2.07 -4.93
N VAL A 165 -3.38 -1.70 -5.56
CA VAL A 165 -3.38 -1.08 -6.89
C VAL A 165 -2.68 0.28 -6.84
N LEU A 166 -2.99 1.11 -5.84
CA LEU A 166 -2.36 2.42 -5.64
C LEU A 166 -0.84 2.32 -5.58
N CYS A 167 -0.31 1.49 -4.68
CA CYS A 167 1.12 1.31 -4.50
C CYS A 167 1.77 0.82 -5.79
N ASN A 168 1.24 -0.25 -6.39
CA ASN A 168 1.85 -0.87 -7.55
C ASN A 168 1.83 0.03 -8.79
N SER A 169 0.73 0.72 -9.06
CA SER A 169 0.68 1.67 -10.18
C SER A 169 1.62 2.85 -9.97
N PHE A 170 1.65 3.43 -8.76
CA PHE A 170 2.57 4.52 -8.44
C PHE A 170 4.03 4.12 -8.62
N TYR A 171 4.46 3.00 -8.02
CA TYR A 171 5.86 2.57 -8.14
C TYR A 171 6.25 2.11 -9.54
N SER A 172 5.30 1.63 -10.35
CA SER A 172 5.58 1.27 -11.75
C SER A 172 5.88 2.51 -12.59
N VAL A 173 5.09 3.57 -12.43
CA VAL A 173 5.34 4.85 -13.10
C VAL A 173 6.67 5.45 -12.66
N GLN A 174 7.03 5.35 -11.38
CA GLN A 174 8.34 5.80 -10.88
C GLN A 174 9.52 5.01 -11.50
N GLN A 175 9.28 3.77 -11.92
CA GLN A 175 10.24 2.93 -12.65
C GLN A 175 10.14 3.11 -14.19
N ASN A 176 9.41 4.12 -14.67
CA ASN A 176 9.12 4.34 -16.10
C ASN A 176 8.47 3.14 -16.79
N CYS A 177 7.66 2.37 -16.05
CA CYS A 177 6.86 1.27 -16.58
C CYS A 177 5.41 1.74 -16.82
N ASP A 178 4.89 1.43 -17.99
CA ASP A 178 3.50 1.64 -18.41
C ASP A 178 2.55 0.53 -17.94
N VAL A 179 3.12 -0.57 -17.45
CA VAL A 179 2.43 -1.70 -16.84
C VAL A 179 2.94 -1.92 -15.42
N TRP A 180 2.19 -2.68 -14.62
CA TRP A 180 2.64 -3.06 -13.29
C TRP A 180 3.97 -3.82 -13.37
N CYS A 181 4.98 -3.28 -12.70
CA CYS A 181 6.31 -3.84 -12.57
C CYS A 181 6.74 -3.85 -11.09
N SER A 182 7.18 -5.00 -10.60
CA SER A 182 7.82 -5.12 -9.28
C SER A 182 9.28 -4.65 -9.33
N PRO A 183 9.89 -4.34 -8.18
CA PRO A 183 11.29 -3.89 -8.10
C PRO A 183 12.35 -4.80 -8.74
N ASP A 184 12.04 -6.10 -8.86
CA ASP A 184 12.88 -7.13 -9.45
C ASP A 184 12.56 -7.36 -10.95
N GLY A 185 11.76 -6.49 -11.55
CA GLY A 185 11.42 -6.50 -12.99
C GLY A 185 10.30 -7.47 -13.37
N VAL A 186 9.64 -8.13 -12.42
CA VAL A 186 8.53 -9.02 -12.73
C VAL A 186 7.30 -8.20 -13.12
N MET A 187 6.73 -8.55 -14.28
CA MET A 187 5.50 -7.96 -14.79
C MET A 187 4.39 -9.01 -14.74
N PRO A 188 3.44 -8.94 -13.79
CA PRO A 188 2.44 -9.98 -13.60
C PRO A 188 1.62 -10.31 -14.85
N ILE A 189 1.33 -9.33 -15.70
CA ILE A 189 0.65 -9.57 -16.98
C ILE A 189 1.39 -10.58 -17.88
N LYS A 190 2.73 -10.56 -17.91
CA LYS A 190 3.55 -11.53 -18.65
C LYS A 190 3.49 -12.92 -18.03
N LEU A 191 3.17 -13.00 -16.74
CA LEU A 191 2.93 -14.28 -16.08
C LEU A 191 1.54 -14.82 -16.38
N PHE A 192 0.54 -13.99 -16.65
CA PHE A 192 -0.79 -14.45 -17.10
C PHE A 192 -0.81 -14.90 -18.55
N ALA A 193 0.08 -14.34 -19.39
CA ALA A 193 0.28 -14.76 -20.78
C ALA A 193 1.03 -16.11 -20.92
N ASN A 194 1.01 -16.95 -19.88
CA ASN A 194 1.80 -18.18 -19.84
C ASN A 194 1.04 -19.41 -20.39
N SER A 195 1.81 -20.48 -20.63
CA SER A 195 1.27 -21.78 -21.04
C SER A 195 0.38 -22.43 -19.97
N PHE A 196 0.61 -22.13 -18.69
CA PHE A 196 -0.16 -22.70 -17.58
C PHE A 196 -1.66 -22.36 -17.67
N TYR A 197 -2.00 -21.08 -17.89
CA TYR A 197 -3.40 -20.66 -18.08
C TYR A 197 -3.91 -20.89 -19.51
N LYS A 198 -3.16 -21.63 -20.35
CA LYS A 198 -3.54 -21.98 -21.73
C LYS A 198 -4.00 -20.78 -22.56
N GLN A 199 -3.45 -19.60 -22.29
CA GLN A 199 -3.83 -18.35 -22.95
C GLN A 199 -5.34 -18.02 -22.81
N ASP A 200 -5.93 -18.34 -21.65
CA ASP A 200 -7.33 -18.02 -21.35
C ASP A 200 -7.62 -16.53 -21.58
N THR A 201 -8.48 -16.24 -22.57
CA THR A 201 -8.73 -14.88 -23.03
C THR A 201 -9.50 -14.05 -22.02
N ILE A 202 -10.28 -14.68 -21.14
CA ILE A 202 -11.04 -14.02 -20.08
C ILE A 202 -10.08 -13.52 -19.01
N ALA A 203 -9.22 -14.39 -18.48
CA ALA A 203 -8.20 -14.01 -17.51
C ALA A 203 -7.19 -13.01 -18.09
N MET A 204 -6.80 -13.17 -19.35
CA MET A 204 -5.96 -12.18 -20.04
C MET A 204 -6.64 -10.82 -20.16
N GLY A 205 -7.91 -10.77 -20.55
CA GLY A 205 -8.68 -9.52 -20.65
C GLY A 205 -8.93 -8.86 -19.28
N MET A 206 -9.11 -9.66 -18.22
CA MET A 206 -9.17 -9.16 -16.85
C MET A 206 -7.80 -8.65 -16.38
N GLY A 207 -6.73 -9.39 -16.67
CA GLY A 207 -5.35 -9.04 -16.36
C GLY A 207 -4.91 -7.74 -17.04
N ASP A 208 -5.18 -7.57 -18.33
CA ASP A 208 -4.90 -6.34 -19.09
C ASP A 208 -5.51 -5.11 -18.40
N LYS A 209 -6.80 -5.19 -18.03
CA LYS A 209 -7.50 -4.11 -17.33
C LYS A 209 -6.87 -3.77 -15.97
N LEU A 210 -6.26 -4.75 -15.30
CA LEU A 210 -5.77 -4.63 -13.93
C LEU A 210 -4.28 -4.31 -13.84
N PHE A 211 -3.49 -4.76 -14.81
CA PHE A 211 -2.03 -4.68 -14.77
C PHE A 211 -1.47 -3.72 -15.80
N CYS A 212 -2.25 -3.36 -16.82
CA CYS A 212 -1.86 -2.36 -17.80
C CYS A 212 -2.71 -1.10 -17.61
N LYS A 213 -4.03 -1.20 -17.81
CA LYS A 213 -4.92 -0.02 -17.83
C LYS A 213 -5.07 0.68 -16.48
N SER A 214 -4.79 0.01 -15.38
CA SER A 214 -4.82 0.61 -14.03
C SER A 214 -3.63 1.54 -13.75
N VAL A 215 -2.58 1.49 -14.58
CA VAL A 215 -1.37 2.32 -14.46
C VAL A 215 -1.54 3.64 -15.22
N GLU A 216 -2.32 3.64 -16.30
CA GLU A 216 -2.54 4.82 -17.16
C GLU A 216 -2.95 6.09 -16.41
N PRO A 217 -3.89 6.06 -15.42
CA PRO A 217 -4.24 7.27 -14.66
C PRO A 217 -3.04 7.84 -13.90
N PHE A 218 -2.12 6.99 -13.42
CA PHE A 218 -0.94 7.40 -12.67
C PHE A 218 0.11 8.01 -13.60
N ALA A 219 0.30 7.44 -14.79
CA ALA A 219 1.20 7.98 -15.80
C ALA A 219 0.74 9.37 -16.28
N ARG A 220 -0.58 9.57 -16.41
CA ARG A 220 -1.18 10.87 -16.74
C ARG A 220 -1.07 11.86 -15.59
N LEU A 221 -1.46 11.47 -14.38
CA LEU A 221 -1.52 12.38 -13.24
C LEU A 221 -0.13 12.75 -12.71
N LYS A 222 0.89 11.90 -12.87
CA LYS A 222 2.26 12.12 -12.38
C LYS A 222 2.28 12.55 -10.91
N LEU A 223 1.76 11.69 -10.04
CA LEU A 223 1.61 12.00 -8.61
C LEU A 223 2.96 12.41 -7.98
N SER A 224 2.92 13.47 -7.17
CA SER A 224 4.02 13.76 -6.25
C SER A 224 4.04 12.76 -5.09
N ASN A 225 5.15 12.70 -4.35
CA ASN A 225 5.23 11.86 -3.15
C ASN A 225 4.23 12.31 -2.08
N GLU A 226 4.06 13.62 -1.92
CA GLU A 226 3.08 14.21 -0.99
C GLU A 226 1.65 13.83 -1.36
N GLU A 227 1.28 13.94 -2.64
CA GLU A 227 -0.04 13.53 -3.14
C GLU A 227 -0.27 12.03 -2.90
N PHE A 228 0.72 11.19 -3.24
CA PHE A 228 0.65 9.75 -3.07
C PHE A 228 0.42 9.34 -1.60
N VAL A 229 1.22 9.86 -0.66
CA VAL A 229 1.10 9.44 0.75
C VAL A 229 -0.20 9.92 1.39
N LEU A 230 -0.73 11.07 0.96
CA LEU A 230 -2.02 11.58 1.43
C LEU A 230 -3.21 10.80 0.86
N ILE A 231 -3.20 10.49 -0.44
CA ILE A 231 -4.21 9.60 -1.05
C ILE A 231 -4.22 8.26 -0.32
N ARG A 232 -3.03 7.70 -0.06
CA ARG A 232 -2.89 6.47 0.70
C ARG A 232 -3.50 6.59 2.10
N ALA A 233 -3.21 7.67 2.83
CA ALA A 233 -3.76 7.92 4.15
C ALA A 233 -5.30 8.06 4.14
N ILE A 234 -5.87 8.77 3.15
CA ILE A 234 -7.33 8.89 2.97
C ILE A 234 -7.97 7.51 2.79
N ILE A 235 -7.34 6.62 2.01
CA ILE A 235 -7.85 5.26 1.81
C ILE A 235 -7.73 4.43 3.11
N TYR A 236 -6.66 4.57 3.89
CA TYR A 236 -6.59 3.93 5.23
C TYR A 236 -7.66 4.43 6.20
N SER A 237 -8.14 5.66 6.02
CA SER A 237 -9.21 6.25 6.82
C SER A 237 -10.62 6.01 6.23
N HIS A 238 -10.79 5.03 5.36
CA HIS A 238 -12.07 4.79 4.69
C HIS A 238 -13.17 4.31 5.63
N MET A 239 -14.14 5.18 5.91
CA MET A 239 -15.22 4.91 6.88
C MET A 239 -16.37 4.04 6.35
N VAL A 240 -16.48 3.83 5.03
CA VAL A 240 -17.62 3.13 4.41
C VAL A 240 -17.25 1.68 4.11
N SER A 241 -16.96 0.91 5.15
CA SER A 241 -16.67 -0.52 5.04
C SER A 241 -17.73 -1.35 5.76
N PRO A 242 -18.30 -2.39 5.11
CA PRO A 242 -19.24 -3.30 5.77
C PRO A 242 -18.63 -3.92 7.03
N GLY A 243 -19.39 -3.93 8.13
CA GLY A 243 -18.95 -4.52 9.40
C GLY A 243 -18.20 -3.57 10.34
N LEU A 244 -18.04 -2.29 9.99
CA LEU A 244 -17.48 -1.28 10.91
C LEU A 244 -18.50 -0.83 11.96
N SER A 245 -18.06 -0.74 13.21
CA SER A 245 -18.78 -0.13 14.32
C SER A 245 -18.99 1.37 14.12
N ASP A 246 -20.04 1.94 14.71
CA ASP A 246 -20.31 3.39 14.64
C ASP A 246 -19.15 4.23 15.20
N GLN A 247 -18.49 3.72 16.25
CA GLN A 247 -17.31 4.37 16.83
C GLN A 247 -16.15 4.39 15.84
N ALA A 248 -15.85 3.26 15.18
CA ALA A 248 -14.83 3.20 14.16
C ALA A 248 -15.15 4.10 12.96
N GLN A 249 -16.41 4.14 12.52
CA GLN A 249 -16.83 5.03 11.43
C GLN A 249 -16.61 6.51 11.77
N LYS A 250 -16.93 6.94 13.00
CA LYS A 250 -16.67 8.32 13.47
C LYS A 250 -15.19 8.65 13.51
N LEU A 251 -14.36 7.74 14.06
CA LEU A 251 -12.91 7.89 14.11
C LEU A 251 -12.31 8.02 12.70
N LEU A 252 -12.66 7.08 11.82
CA LEU A 252 -12.16 7.04 10.44
C LEU A 252 -12.62 8.26 9.63
N ARG A 253 -13.85 8.73 9.83
CA ARG A 253 -14.35 9.97 9.21
C ARG A 253 -13.46 11.17 9.57
N SER A 254 -13.18 11.35 10.86
CA SER A 254 -12.37 12.48 11.34
C SER A 254 -10.96 12.45 10.75
N GLU A 255 -10.34 11.28 10.67
CA GLU A 255 -9.02 11.11 10.05
C GLU A 255 -9.07 11.33 8.53
N ALA A 256 -10.10 10.84 7.84
CA ALA A 256 -10.27 11.08 6.40
C ALA A 256 -10.42 12.57 6.08
N GLU A 257 -11.24 13.29 6.85
CA GLU A 257 -11.42 14.75 6.71
C GLU A 257 -10.11 15.51 6.93
N LYS A 258 -9.31 15.10 7.93
CA LYS A 258 -7.99 15.66 8.20
C LYS A 258 -7.03 15.47 7.03
N TYR A 259 -6.88 14.25 6.50
CA TYR A 259 -5.97 14.01 5.37
C TYR A 259 -6.47 14.66 4.08
N ALA A 260 -7.78 14.70 3.85
CA ALA A 260 -8.39 15.38 2.70
C ALA A 260 -8.15 16.90 2.75
N ALA A 261 -8.34 17.53 3.91
CA ALA A 261 -8.05 18.95 4.09
C ALA A 261 -6.56 19.27 3.88
N LEU A 262 -5.67 18.39 4.36
CA LEU A 262 -4.23 18.52 4.14
C LEU A 262 -3.88 18.35 2.64
N LEU A 263 -4.51 17.42 1.93
CA LEU A 263 -4.33 17.26 0.48
C LEU A 263 -4.74 18.51 -0.27
N MET A 264 -5.91 19.08 0.03
CA MET A 264 -6.37 20.35 -0.55
C MET A 264 -5.33 21.46 -0.34
N SER A 265 -4.84 21.61 0.90
CA SER A 265 -3.83 22.62 1.22
C SER A 265 -2.53 22.43 0.45
N VAL A 266 -2.06 21.17 0.32
CA VAL A 266 -0.84 20.85 -0.43
C VAL A 266 -1.00 21.18 -1.92
N VAL A 267 -2.11 20.79 -2.54
CA VAL A 267 -2.30 21.06 -3.97
C VAL A 267 -2.56 22.54 -4.26
N GLN A 268 -3.26 23.26 -3.37
CA GLN A 268 -3.42 24.72 -3.52
C GLN A 268 -2.10 25.47 -3.34
N THR A 269 -1.22 24.98 -2.46
CA THR A 269 0.12 25.55 -2.28
C THR A 269 1.00 25.31 -3.51
N ASN A 270 0.94 24.11 -4.09
CA ASN A 270 1.79 23.73 -5.21
C ASN A 270 1.31 24.28 -6.57
N TYR A 271 0.01 24.43 -6.76
CA TYR A 271 -0.61 24.75 -8.06
C TYR A 271 -1.42 26.07 -8.04
N GLY A 272 -1.56 26.72 -6.89
CA GLY A 272 -2.43 27.88 -6.70
C GLY A 272 -3.89 27.51 -6.40
N PRO A 273 -4.75 28.46 -5.97
CA PRO A 273 -6.08 28.15 -5.46
C PRO A 273 -7.00 27.43 -6.46
N ALA A 274 -7.10 27.94 -7.69
CA ALA A 274 -8.00 27.40 -8.71
C ALA A 274 -7.49 26.08 -9.31
N ALA A 275 -6.26 26.05 -9.80
CA ALA A 275 -5.68 24.83 -10.37
C ALA A 275 -5.46 23.74 -9.30
N GLY A 276 -5.14 24.12 -8.06
CA GLY A 276 -5.09 23.20 -6.92
C GLY A 276 -6.45 22.58 -6.60
N ALA A 277 -7.54 23.35 -6.64
CA ALA A 277 -8.88 22.79 -6.46
C ALA A 277 -9.25 21.78 -7.57
N LEU A 278 -8.91 22.07 -8.82
CA LEU A 278 -9.08 21.11 -9.94
C LEU A 278 -8.25 19.85 -9.70
N ARG A 279 -6.99 20.01 -9.35
CA ARG A 279 -6.10 18.89 -9.01
C ARG A 279 -6.65 18.03 -7.88
N TYR A 280 -7.19 18.64 -6.83
CA TYR A 280 -7.85 17.91 -5.74
C TYR A 280 -8.99 17.02 -6.25
N VAL A 281 -9.86 17.56 -7.12
CA VAL A 281 -10.97 16.79 -7.72
C VAL A 281 -10.45 15.60 -8.53
N GLU A 282 -9.38 15.79 -9.32
CA GLU A 282 -8.74 14.69 -10.06
C GLU A 282 -8.22 13.58 -9.13
N LEU A 283 -7.58 13.96 -8.02
CA LEU A 283 -7.03 13.02 -7.04
C LEU A 283 -8.14 12.27 -6.27
N MET A 284 -9.26 12.93 -5.98
CA MET A 284 -10.43 12.26 -5.40
C MET A 284 -11.08 11.28 -6.39
N GLY A 285 -11.17 11.66 -7.67
CA GLY A 285 -11.61 10.74 -8.73
C GLY A 285 -10.69 9.53 -8.92
N LEU A 286 -9.37 9.71 -8.69
CA LEU A 286 -8.43 8.59 -8.68
C LEU A 286 -8.76 7.58 -7.56
N ILE A 287 -9.16 8.04 -6.37
CA ILE A 287 -9.54 7.15 -5.26
C ILE A 287 -10.71 6.24 -5.68
N GLU A 288 -11.75 6.80 -6.30
CA GLU A 288 -12.86 6.00 -6.82
C GLU A 288 -12.39 4.97 -7.86
N CYS A 289 -11.53 5.38 -8.79
CA CYS A 289 -10.92 4.47 -9.76
C CYS A 289 -10.18 3.31 -9.09
N LEU A 290 -9.52 3.54 -7.95
CA LEU A 290 -8.80 2.52 -7.19
C LEU A 290 -9.74 1.51 -6.53
N PHE A 291 -10.87 1.95 -5.97
CA PHE A 291 -11.90 1.04 -5.45
C PHE A 291 -12.51 0.18 -6.56
N ASN A 292 -12.79 0.78 -7.72
CA ASN A 292 -13.27 0.05 -8.90
C ASN A 292 -12.24 -0.96 -9.43
N ALA A 293 -10.96 -0.61 -9.44
CA ALA A 293 -9.88 -1.54 -9.78
C ALA A 293 -9.79 -2.68 -8.75
N GLY A 294 -9.93 -2.38 -7.46
CA GLY A 294 -9.96 -3.40 -6.40
C GLY A 294 -11.09 -4.40 -6.56
N ALA A 295 -12.29 -3.95 -6.94
CA ALA A 295 -13.42 -4.83 -7.25
C ALA A 295 -13.15 -5.73 -8.47
N LYS A 296 -12.56 -5.19 -9.54
CA LYS A 296 -12.14 -5.97 -10.72
C LYS A 296 -11.07 -7.00 -10.37
N TYR A 297 -10.13 -6.64 -9.48
CA TYR A 297 -9.06 -7.54 -9.05
C TYR A 297 -9.59 -8.72 -8.25
N ARG A 298 -10.53 -8.48 -7.33
CA ARG A 298 -11.24 -9.56 -6.63
C ARG A 298 -11.92 -10.52 -7.61
N ARG A 299 -12.56 -10.01 -8.66
CA ARG A 299 -13.16 -10.85 -9.72
C ARG A 299 -12.12 -11.71 -10.45
N LEU A 300 -10.96 -11.13 -10.80
CA LEU A 300 -9.87 -11.90 -11.41
C LEU A 300 -9.41 -13.03 -10.47
N LEU A 301 -9.17 -12.74 -9.19
CA LEU A 301 -8.78 -13.75 -8.22
C LEU A 301 -9.84 -14.85 -8.09
N SER A 302 -11.11 -14.49 -7.97
CA SER A 302 -12.20 -15.47 -7.92
C SER A 302 -12.29 -16.30 -9.20
N TYR A 303 -12.04 -15.72 -10.37
CA TYR A 303 -12.01 -16.47 -11.63
C TYR A 303 -10.85 -17.47 -11.68
N ILE A 304 -9.65 -17.04 -11.29
CA ILE A 304 -8.48 -17.93 -11.19
C ILE A 304 -8.78 -19.10 -10.26
N SER A 305 -9.28 -18.80 -9.06
CA SER A 305 -9.52 -19.78 -7.99
C SER A 305 -10.60 -20.81 -8.33
N ASN A 306 -11.69 -20.36 -8.98
CA ASN A 306 -12.86 -21.21 -9.19
C ASN A 306 -12.91 -21.84 -10.59
N VAL A 307 -12.19 -21.28 -11.57
CA VAL A 307 -12.27 -21.71 -12.97
C VAL A 307 -10.95 -22.26 -13.48
N LEU A 308 -9.87 -21.48 -13.37
CA LEU A 308 -8.60 -21.84 -14.02
C LEU A 308 -7.74 -22.81 -13.22
N ASP A 309 -7.79 -22.69 -11.90
CA ASP A 309 -7.05 -23.54 -10.99
C ASP A 309 -7.96 -23.89 -9.80
N PRO A 310 -8.84 -24.90 -9.92
CA PRO A 310 -9.68 -25.34 -8.80
C PRO A 310 -8.86 -25.89 -7.61
N ASN A 311 -7.57 -26.16 -7.82
CA ASN A 311 -6.61 -26.53 -6.79
C ASN A 311 -5.79 -25.33 -6.31
N PHE A 312 -6.13 -24.10 -6.72
CA PHE A 312 -5.52 -22.85 -6.27
C PHE A 312 -5.50 -22.74 -4.75
N ASP A 313 -6.52 -23.31 -4.10
CA ASP A 313 -6.69 -23.36 -2.66
C ASP A 313 -6.00 -24.57 -1.99
N LYS A 314 -5.51 -25.55 -2.76
CA LYS A 314 -4.84 -26.76 -2.23
C LYS A 314 -3.33 -26.54 -2.11
N ALA A 315 -2.71 -27.13 -1.08
CA ALA A 315 -1.27 -27.06 -0.90
C ALA A 315 -0.56 -27.88 -2.00
N PRO A 316 0.59 -27.39 -2.53
CA PRO A 316 1.41 -28.22 -3.41
C PRO A 316 1.81 -29.50 -2.67
N GLY A 317 1.46 -30.66 -3.22
CA GLY A 317 1.67 -31.99 -2.61
C GLY A 317 0.39 -32.77 -2.28
N GLN A 318 -0.81 -32.18 -2.40
CA GLN A 318 -2.07 -32.91 -2.21
C GLN A 318 -2.77 -33.37 -3.50
N SER A 319 -2.28 -32.98 -4.68
CA SER A 319 -2.99 -33.27 -5.94
C SER A 319 -2.17 -33.88 -7.06
N ASP A 320 -0.89 -34.24 -6.88
CA ASP A 320 -0.17 -35.05 -7.87
C ASP A 320 1.14 -35.64 -7.35
N ASN A 321 1.39 -36.92 -7.66
CA ASN A 321 2.58 -37.72 -7.35
C ASN A 321 3.86 -37.28 -8.12
N ARG A 322 4.07 -35.97 -8.32
CA ARG A 322 5.28 -35.45 -8.96
C ARG A 322 6.16 -34.76 -7.93
N THR A 323 6.91 -35.58 -7.20
CA THR A 323 8.02 -35.16 -6.34
C THR A 323 9.10 -34.51 -7.20
N LEU A 324 9.17 -33.19 -7.14
CA LEU A 324 10.37 -32.43 -7.49
C LEU A 324 10.89 -31.87 -6.16
N ASP A 325 11.95 -32.51 -5.66
CA ASP A 325 12.69 -32.05 -4.47
C ASP A 325 13.26 -30.66 -4.74
N ILE A 326 12.57 -29.65 -4.24
CA ILE A 326 13.06 -28.28 -4.07
C ILE A 326 12.89 -27.97 -2.59
N PRO A 327 13.89 -27.37 -1.91
CA PRO A 327 13.79 -27.07 -0.49
C PRO A 327 12.55 -26.22 -0.21
N THR A 328 11.58 -26.80 0.49
CA THR A 328 10.31 -26.18 0.82
C THR A 328 10.50 -25.18 1.95
N VAL A 329 10.38 -23.90 1.61
CA VAL A 329 9.98 -22.85 2.57
C VAL A 329 8.48 -23.04 2.84
N ASP A 330 8.11 -23.07 4.11
CA ASP A 330 6.87 -23.65 4.64
C ASP A 330 5.54 -23.17 4.00
N ASN A 331 4.61 -24.12 3.90
CA ASN A 331 3.34 -24.08 3.16
C ASN A 331 2.22 -23.15 3.72
N LEU A 332 2.49 -22.33 4.74
CA LEU A 332 1.42 -21.67 5.53
C LEU A 332 1.03 -20.25 5.08
N THR A 333 1.94 -19.44 4.57
CA THR A 333 1.69 -18.01 4.28
C THR A 333 0.61 -17.77 3.23
N VAL A 334 0.56 -18.66 2.24
CA VAL A 334 -0.30 -18.46 1.10
C VAL A 334 -1.69 -19.02 1.36
N ARG A 335 -1.89 -19.97 2.30
CA ARG A 335 -3.20 -20.58 2.62
C ARG A 335 -4.28 -19.56 2.99
N THR A 336 -3.91 -18.44 3.60
CA THR A 336 -4.91 -17.49 4.11
C THR A 336 -5.13 -16.30 3.20
N ILE A 337 -4.07 -15.83 2.54
CA ILE A 337 -4.24 -14.95 1.40
C ILE A 337 -5.04 -15.71 0.30
N ARG A 338 -4.90 -17.05 0.20
CA ARG A 338 -5.69 -17.95 -0.68
C ARG A 338 -7.14 -18.08 -0.24
N GLN A 339 -7.47 -18.55 0.97
CA GLN A 339 -8.86 -18.92 1.30
C GLN A 339 -9.80 -17.74 1.62
N LYS A 340 -9.29 -16.60 2.14
CA LYS A 340 -10.16 -15.49 2.60
C LYS A 340 -10.29 -14.32 1.62
N TRP A 341 -9.46 -14.25 0.56
CA TRP A 341 -9.48 -13.14 -0.39
C TRP A 341 -10.11 -13.46 -1.76
N THR A 342 -10.18 -14.74 -2.15
CA THR A 342 -10.94 -15.22 -3.33
C THR A 342 -12.42 -15.44 -3.00
N ILE A 343 -12.75 -15.76 -1.75
CA ILE A 343 -14.12 -15.97 -1.27
C ILE A 343 -14.65 -14.66 -0.69
N GLY A 344 -15.13 -13.78 -1.57
CA GLY A 344 -16.01 -12.66 -1.22
C GLY A 344 -17.41 -13.11 -0.77
N GLN A 345 -17.54 -14.23 -0.06
CA GLN A 345 -18.79 -14.62 0.60
C GLN A 345 -18.71 -14.37 2.09
N TRP A 346 -19.10 -13.16 2.49
CA TRP A 346 -19.74 -12.98 3.78
C TRP A 346 -21.24 -13.20 3.57
N THR A 347 -21.66 -14.47 3.48
CA THR A 347 -23.05 -14.77 3.84
C THR A 347 -23.20 -14.48 5.32
N ILE A 348 -23.86 -13.36 5.61
CA ILE A 348 -24.45 -13.08 6.92
C ILE A 348 -25.35 -14.27 7.22
N ARG A 349 -24.93 -15.16 8.12
CA ARG A 349 -25.90 -16.00 8.83
C ARG A 349 -26.58 -15.07 9.83
N HIS A 350 -27.85 -14.79 9.58
CA HIS A 350 -28.75 -14.16 10.54
C HIS A 350 -28.87 -15.01 11.81
#